data_AF-A0A7I8BR69-F1
#
_entry.id   AF-A0A7I8BR69-F1
#
_cell.length_a   1.000
_cell.length_b   1.000
_cell.length_c   1.000
_cell.angle_alpha   90.00
_cell.angle_beta   90.00
_cell.angle_gamma   90.00
#
_symmetry.space_group_name_H-M   'P 1'
#
loop_
_entity.id
_entity.type
_entity.pdbx_description
1 polymer ?
#
loop_
_entity_poly.entity_id
_entity_poly.type
_entity_poly.pdbx_seq_one_letter_code
_entity_poly.pdbx_strand_id
1 'polypeptide(L)'
;MSNARMTQVAFSSEVEAQIKLLTLIVALHLLVYAETRWWLSPSQAVDAMRRWHTPDSSAVDVTHRVMLSSRALPLAMRLAECHACLVDPAGMQATFTDHIHIDKRANRYRLIRGACEAALLRQQAGM
;
A
#
# COMPACT_ATOMS: atom_id res chain seq x y z
N MET A 1 19.00 -29.57 7.40
CA MET A 1 17.66 -28.98 7.60
C MET A 1 17.66 -27.44 7.49
N SER A 2 18.47 -26.82 6.59
CA SER A 2 18.70 -25.36 6.61
C SER A 2 18.13 -24.57 5.42
N ASN A 3 17.94 -25.21 4.25
CA ASN A 3 17.48 -24.49 3.05
C ASN A 3 15.98 -24.15 3.07
N ALA A 4 15.12 -25.06 3.56
CA ALA A 4 13.67 -24.84 3.59
C ALA A 4 13.25 -23.70 4.54
N ARG A 5 13.98 -23.52 5.65
CA ARG A 5 13.73 -22.43 6.60
C ARG A 5 14.20 -21.08 6.04
N MET A 6 15.32 -21.05 5.31
CA MET A 6 15.81 -19.82 4.66
C MET A 6 14.88 -19.36 3.53
N THR A 7 14.38 -20.28 2.69
CA THR A 7 13.43 -19.92 1.62
C THR A 7 12.08 -19.45 2.18
N GLN A 8 11.59 -20.07 3.25
CA GLN A 8 10.35 -19.64 3.91
C GLN A 8 10.46 -18.26 4.55
N VAL A 9 11.60 -17.94 5.18
CA VAL A 9 11.86 -16.61 5.77
C VAL A 9 12.00 -15.55 4.67
N ALA A 10 12.71 -15.85 3.58
CA ALA A 10 12.85 -14.94 2.44
C ALA A 10 11.48 -14.65 1.78
N PHE A 11 10.68 -15.68 1.54
CA PHE A 11 9.32 -15.55 1.01
C PHE A 11 8.41 -14.72 1.92
N SER A 12 8.43 -15.00 3.23
CA SER A 12 7.69 -14.21 4.23
C SER A 12 8.13 -12.75 4.24
N SER A 13 9.42 -12.47 4.05
CA SER A 13 9.95 -11.11 4.01
C SER A 13 9.55 -10.34 2.74
N GLU A 14 9.48 -11.04 1.61
CA GLU A 14 9.05 -10.45 0.34
C GLU A 14 7.56 -10.13 0.33
N VAL A 15 6.71 -11.06 0.80
CA VAL A 15 5.27 -10.82 0.96
C VAL A 15 5.01 -9.66 1.91
N GLU A 16 5.74 -9.58 3.03
CA GLU A 16 5.64 -8.46 3.96
C GLU A 16 6.05 -7.12 3.32
N ALA A 17 7.09 -7.12 2.47
CA ALA A 17 7.49 -5.94 1.72
C ALA A 17 6.41 -5.51 0.71
N GLN A 18 5.78 -6.48 0.02
CA GLN A 18 4.66 -6.22 -0.90
C GLN A 18 3.45 -5.64 -0.18
N ILE A 19 3.07 -6.20 0.98
CA ILE A 19 1.96 -5.69 1.80
C ILE A 19 2.25 -4.25 2.24
N LYS A 20 3.46 -3.98 2.75
CA LYS A 20 3.86 -2.62 3.14
C LYS A 20 3.74 -1.63 1.98
N LEU A 21 4.27 -2.00 0.82
CA LEU A 21 4.26 -1.15 -0.35
C LEU A 21 2.82 -0.90 -0.85
N LEU A 22 2.01 -1.96 -0.97
CA LEU A 22 0.61 -1.83 -1.38
C LEU A 22 -0.18 -0.95 -0.40
N THR A 23 0.04 -1.11 0.90
CA THR A 23 -0.60 -0.30 1.96
C THR A 23 -0.28 1.18 1.79
N LEU A 24 0.99 1.51 1.49
CA LEU A 24 1.42 2.89 1.26
C LEU A 24 0.72 3.50 0.03
N ILE A 25 0.68 2.77 -1.08
CA ILE A 25 0.06 3.27 -2.32
C ILE A 25 -1.45 3.48 -2.13
N VAL A 26 -2.14 2.54 -1.49
CA VAL A 26 -3.57 2.65 -1.20
C VAL A 26 -3.85 3.83 -0.27
N ALA A 27 -3.07 4.00 0.80
CA ALA A 27 -3.22 5.13 1.71
C ALA A 27 -3.01 6.47 1.01
N LEU A 28 -2.07 6.55 0.06
CA LEU A 28 -1.85 7.74 -0.75
C LEU A 28 -3.04 8.06 -1.66
N HIS A 29 -3.61 7.06 -2.35
CA HIS A 29 -4.84 7.27 -3.13
C HIS A 29 -5.98 7.78 -2.25
N LEU A 30 -6.15 7.22 -1.06
CA LEU A 30 -7.19 7.63 -0.11
C LEU A 30 -6.96 9.05 0.42
N LEU A 31 -5.71 9.42 0.74
CA LEU A 31 -5.37 10.79 1.16
C LEU A 31 -5.74 11.80 0.07
N VAL A 32 -5.27 11.57 -1.16
CA VAL A 32 -5.54 12.48 -2.28
C VAL A 32 -7.02 12.52 -2.60
N TYR A 33 -7.72 11.39 -2.56
CA TYR A 33 -9.16 11.35 -2.79
C TYR A 33 -9.94 12.06 -1.69
N ALA A 34 -9.55 11.94 -0.42
CA ALA A 34 -10.19 12.66 0.68
C ALA A 34 -10.03 14.18 0.48
N GLU A 35 -8.82 14.65 0.14
CA GLU A 35 -8.53 16.07 -0.03
C GLU A 35 -9.15 16.68 -1.30
N THR A 36 -9.13 15.95 -2.42
CA THR A 36 -9.43 16.53 -3.74
C THR A 36 -10.69 15.99 -4.37
N ARG A 37 -11.19 14.83 -3.91
CA ARG A 37 -12.23 14.02 -4.59
C ARG A 37 -11.82 13.47 -5.96
N TRP A 38 -10.52 13.52 -6.27
CA TRP A 38 -9.93 12.91 -7.46
C TRP A 38 -9.01 11.76 -7.08
N TRP A 39 -8.96 10.75 -7.95
CA TRP A 39 -8.00 9.66 -7.82
C TRP A 39 -6.71 9.99 -8.54
N LEU A 40 -5.57 9.63 -7.95
CA LEU A 40 -4.31 9.64 -8.68
C LEU A 40 -4.38 8.67 -9.86
N SER A 41 -3.83 9.08 -11.00
CA SER A 41 -3.50 8.13 -12.06
C SER A 41 -2.40 7.17 -11.58
N PRO A 42 -2.25 5.98 -12.20
CA PRO A 42 -1.14 5.09 -11.90
C PRO A 42 0.24 5.74 -12.04
N SER A 43 0.44 6.63 -13.03
CA SER A 43 1.70 7.35 -13.21
C SER A 43 1.97 8.33 -12.06
N GLN A 44 0.97 9.10 -11.64
CA GLN A 44 1.09 10.02 -10.51
C GLN A 44 1.38 9.28 -9.19
N ALA A 45 0.78 8.11 -8.99
CA ALA A 45 1.08 7.24 -7.84
C ALA A 45 2.53 6.75 -7.87
N VAL A 46 3.03 6.31 -9.03
CA VAL A 46 4.43 5.91 -9.21
C VAL A 46 5.39 7.07 -8.96
N ASP A 47 5.08 8.28 -9.44
CA ASP A 47 5.92 9.46 -9.23
C ASP A 47 5.93 9.93 -7.78
N ALA A 48 4.80 9.81 -7.07
CA ALA A 48 4.74 10.04 -5.63
C ALA A 48 5.58 9.01 -4.86
N MET A 49 5.51 7.73 -5.24
CA MET A 49 6.35 6.69 -4.64
C MET A 49 7.84 6.92 -4.87
N ARG A 50 8.26 7.37 -6.07
CA ARG A 50 9.66 7.71 -6.34
C ARG A 50 10.18 8.81 -5.42
N ARG A 51 9.33 9.76 -5.05
CA ARG A 51 9.68 10.85 -4.12
C ARG A 51 9.72 10.42 -2.66
N TRP A 52 8.92 9.43 -2.27
CA TRP A 52 8.88 8.89 -0.91
C TRP A 52 9.96 7.84 -0.62
N HIS A 53 10.56 7.26 -1.66
CA HIS A 53 11.58 6.21 -1.52
C HIS A 53 12.94 6.72 -2.01
N THR A 54 13.83 7.07 -1.08
CA THR A 54 15.27 7.17 -1.33
C THR A 54 15.82 5.79 -1.77
N PRO A 55 16.98 5.75 -2.46
CA PRO A 55 17.40 4.61 -3.28
C PRO A 55 17.96 3.47 -2.41
N ASP A 56 17.11 2.80 -1.63
CA ASP A 56 17.46 1.48 -1.14
C ASP A 56 17.33 0.49 -2.30
N SER A 57 18.51 0.25 -2.86
CA SER A 57 18.91 -0.57 -4.00
C SER A 57 18.47 -2.04 -3.98
N SER A 58 17.49 -2.46 -3.16
CA SER A 58 16.79 -3.73 -3.41
C SER A 58 15.58 -3.45 -4.29
N ALA A 59 15.77 -3.67 -5.58
CA ALA A 59 14.77 -3.60 -6.62
C ALA A 59 13.51 -4.42 -6.27
N VAL A 60 12.55 -3.79 -5.59
CA VAL A 60 11.15 -4.01 -5.99
C VAL A 60 11.08 -3.45 -7.40
N ASP A 61 11.27 -4.34 -8.37
CA ASP A 61 11.33 -4.09 -9.81
C ASP A 61 10.28 -3.03 -10.20
N VAL A 62 10.64 -2.12 -11.10
CA VAL A 62 9.70 -1.11 -11.63
C VAL A 62 8.41 -1.79 -12.09
N THR A 63 8.52 -2.97 -12.69
CA THR A 63 7.39 -3.84 -13.06
C THR A 63 6.50 -4.18 -11.86
N HIS A 64 7.10 -4.53 -10.73
CA HIS A 64 6.40 -4.86 -9.50
C HIS A 64 5.71 -3.64 -8.89
N ARG A 65 6.35 -2.46 -8.94
CA ARG A 65 5.74 -1.19 -8.52
C ARG A 65 4.55 -0.82 -9.40
N VAL A 66 4.66 -1.01 -10.71
CA VAL A 66 3.57 -0.78 -11.67
C VAL A 66 2.41 -1.75 -11.41
N MET A 67 2.70 -3.04 -11.22
CA MET A 67 1.69 -4.06 -10.89
C MET A 67 0.97 -3.75 -9.57
N LEU A 68 1.69 -3.34 -8.53
CA LEU A 68 1.06 -2.97 -7.25
C LEU A 68 0.24 -1.69 -7.39
N SER A 69 0.72 -0.71 -8.16
CA SER A 69 -0.01 0.55 -8.40
C SER A 69 -1.31 0.33 -9.17
N SER A 70 -1.30 -0.53 -10.20
CA SER A 70 -2.53 -0.85 -10.96
C SER A 70 -3.59 -1.53 -10.10
N ARG A 71 -3.17 -2.23 -9.04
CA ARG A 71 -4.06 -2.90 -8.08
C ARG A 71 -4.49 -2.02 -6.92
N ALA A 72 -3.68 -1.03 -6.57
CA ALA A 72 -3.94 -0.16 -5.44
C ALA A 72 -5.19 0.70 -5.65
N LEU A 73 -5.40 1.25 -6.85
CA LEU A 73 -6.52 2.13 -7.12
C LEU A 73 -7.89 1.42 -6.95
N PRO A 74 -8.17 0.26 -7.59
CA PRO A 74 -9.43 -0.45 -7.36
C PRO A 74 -9.65 -0.83 -5.88
N LEU A 75 -8.59 -1.16 -5.15
CA LEU A 75 -8.69 -1.45 -3.72
C LEU A 75 -9.01 -0.20 -2.90
N ALA A 76 -8.38 0.94 -3.21
CA ALA A 76 -8.65 2.22 -2.57
C ALA A 76 -10.08 2.69 -2.82
N MET A 77 -10.59 2.54 -4.05
CA MET A 77 -11.98 2.86 -4.40
C MET A 77 -12.97 2.06 -3.56
N ARG A 78 -12.80 0.72 -3.51
CA ARG A 78 -13.66 -0.14 -2.70
C ARG A 78 -13.59 0.20 -1.21
N LEU A 79 -12.40 0.53 -0.70
CA LEU A 79 -12.24 0.94 0.69
C LEU A 79 -12.95 2.27 0.99
N ALA A 80 -12.88 3.24 0.08
CA ALA A 80 -13.58 4.51 0.21
C ALA A 80 -15.11 4.34 0.20
N GLU A 81 -15.63 3.41 -0.62
CA GLU A 81 -17.05 3.07 -0.65
C GLU A 81 -17.52 2.41 0.65
N CYS A 82 -16.72 1.50 1.21
CA CYS A 82 -17.10 0.73 2.40
C CYS A 82 -16.83 1.46 3.73
N HIS A 83 -15.93 2.43 3.75
CA HIS A 83 -15.44 3.05 4.99
C HIS A 83 -15.40 4.57 4.89
N ALA A 84 -16.48 5.22 5.33
CA ALA A 84 -16.59 6.68 5.35
C ALA A 84 -15.44 7.39 6.10
N CYS A 85 -14.84 6.73 7.11
CA CYS A 85 -13.71 7.28 7.86
C CYS A 85 -12.43 7.44 7.02
N LEU A 86 -12.32 6.78 5.86
CA LEU A 86 -11.18 6.87 4.95
C LEU A 86 -11.31 8.01 3.92
N VAL A 87 -12.47 8.65 3.85
CA VAL A 87 -12.71 9.81 2.96
C VAL A 87 -12.84 11.12 3.74
N ASP A 88 -12.54 11.07 5.04
CA ASP A 88 -12.38 12.21 5.94
C ASP A 88 -10.95 12.77 5.81
N PRO A 89 -10.77 14.00 5.29
CA PRO A 89 -9.45 14.56 5.02
C PRO A 89 -8.59 14.69 6.27
N ALA A 90 -9.15 15.26 7.35
CA ALA A 90 -8.41 15.49 8.59
C ALA A 90 -7.94 14.16 9.21
N GLY A 91 -8.82 13.17 9.21
CA GLY A 91 -8.53 11.85 9.71
C GLY A 91 -7.52 11.06 8.87
N MET A 92 -7.57 11.18 7.55
CA MET A 92 -6.56 10.58 6.67
C MET A 92 -5.22 11.29 6.82
N GLN A 93 -5.18 12.61 6.88
CA GLN A 93 -3.95 13.37 7.09
C GLN A 93 -3.28 13.00 8.43
N ALA A 94 -4.06 12.89 9.52
CA ALA A 94 -3.57 12.46 10.83
C ALA A 94 -3.03 11.01 10.86
N THR A 95 -3.26 10.22 9.81
CA THR A 95 -2.67 8.89 9.68
C THR A 95 -1.20 8.96 9.25
N PHE A 96 -0.74 10.10 8.72
CA PHE A 96 0.66 10.32 8.31
C PHE A 96 1.40 11.14 9.37
N THR A 97 2.63 10.75 9.72
CA THR A 97 3.43 11.46 10.74
C THR A 97 4.18 12.65 10.14
N ASP A 98 4.77 12.50 8.95
CA ASP A 98 5.64 13.50 8.33
C ASP A 98 5.40 13.60 6.81
N HIS A 99 4.14 13.48 6.37
CA HIS A 99 3.71 13.42 4.95
C HIS A 99 4.27 12.25 4.11
N ILE A 100 5.21 11.48 4.64
CA ILE A 100 5.92 10.39 3.94
C ILE A 100 5.78 9.06 4.69
N HIS A 101 5.63 9.11 6.02
CA HIS A 101 5.47 7.94 6.87
C HIS A 101 4.05 7.82 7.39
N ILE A 102 3.54 6.59 7.46
CA ILE A 102 2.24 6.28 8.04
C ILE A 102 2.43 5.83 9.49
N ASP A 103 1.66 6.39 10.42
CA ASP A 103 1.57 5.89 11.79
C ASP A 103 0.95 4.49 11.78
N LYS A 104 1.78 3.48 12.08
CA LYS A 104 1.36 2.07 12.14
C LYS A 104 0.35 1.79 13.26
N ARG A 105 0.21 2.70 14.22
CA ARG A 105 -0.74 2.60 15.33
C ARG A 105 -2.12 3.16 14.96
N ALA A 106 -2.22 3.97 13.90
CA ALA A 106 -3.48 4.52 13.45
C ALA A 106 -4.48 3.42 13.06
N ASN A 107 -5.72 3.53 13.53
CA ASN A 107 -6.79 2.58 13.19
C ASN A 107 -7.01 2.50 11.67
N ARG A 108 -6.91 3.63 10.98
CA ARG A 108 -7.01 3.70 9.51
C ARG A 108 -5.88 2.93 8.82
N TYR A 109 -4.65 3.02 9.31
CA TYR A 109 -3.54 2.21 8.79
C TYR A 109 -3.83 0.72 8.92
N ARG A 110 -4.27 0.27 10.09
CA ARG A 110 -4.55 -1.16 10.33
C ARG A 110 -5.66 -1.68 9.42
N LEU A 111 -6.70 -0.88 9.21
CA LEU A 111 -7.79 -1.17 8.28
C LEU A 111 -7.26 -1.31 6.83
N ILE A 112 -6.51 -0.33 6.34
CA ILE A 112 -5.95 -0.34 4.98
C ILE A 112 -5.00 -1.54 4.81
N ARG A 113 -4.11 -1.76 5.79
CA ARG A 113 -3.14 -2.86 5.77
C ARG A 113 -3.83 -4.21 5.73
N GLY A 114 -4.85 -4.43 6.56
CA GLY A 114 -5.61 -5.69 6.57
C GLY A 114 -6.31 -5.96 5.23
N ALA A 115 -6.82 -4.92 4.57
CA ALA A 115 -7.39 -5.06 3.23
C ALA A 115 -6.33 -5.39 2.17
N CYS A 116 -5.13 -4.80 2.25
CA CYS A 116 -4.02 -5.09 1.36
C CYS A 116 -3.51 -6.53 1.53
N GLU A 117 -3.38 -6.98 2.78
CA GLU A 117 -3.00 -8.35 3.12
C GLU A 117 -4.02 -9.36 2.58
N ALA A 118 -5.31 -9.14 2.84
CA ALA A 118 -6.37 -9.99 2.30
C ALA A 118 -6.39 -10.02 0.76
N ALA A 119 -6.10 -8.90 0.10
CA ALA A 119 -6.05 -8.81 -1.36
C ALA A 119 -4.84 -9.54 -1.96
N LEU A 120 -3.70 -9.58 -1.27
CA LEU A 120 -2.51 -10.32 -1.71
C LEU A 120 -2.66 -11.83 -1.47
N LEU A 121 -3.18 -12.25 -0.31
CA LEU A 121 -3.39 -13.66 0.01
C LEU A 121 -4.40 -14.35 -0.93
N ARG A 122 -5.51 -13.67 -1.28
CA ARG A 122 -6.51 -14.23 -2.21
C ARG A 122 -5.95 -14.50 -3.60
N GLN A 123 -4.93 -13.76 -4.03
CA GLN A 123 -4.31 -14.00 -5.32
C GLN A 123 -3.36 -15.18 -5.30
N GLN A 124 -2.66 -15.39 -4.19
CA GLN A 124 -1.79 -16.55 -4.03
C GLN A 124 -2.57 -17.86 -3.95
N ALA A 125 -3.82 -17.83 -3.48
CA ALA A 125 -4.73 -18.97 -3.46
C ALA A 125 -5.45 -19.24 -4.81
N GLY A 126 -5.35 -18.30 -5.76
CA GLY A 126 -5.96 -18.42 -7.09
C GLY A 126 -4.98 -18.77 -8.21
N MET A 127 -3.72 -19.09 -7.86
CA MET A 127 -2.71 -19.70 -8.74
C MET A 127 -2.57 -21.19 -8.40
#